data_AF-A0A7Y2TZP0-F1
#
_entry.id   AF-A0A7Y2TZP0-F1
#
_cell.length_a   1.000
_cell.length_b   1.000
_cell.length_c   1.000
_cell.angle_alpha   90.00
_cell.angle_beta   90.00
_cell.angle_gamma   90.00
#
_symmetry.space_group_name_H-M   'P 1'
#
loop_
_entity.id
_entity.type
_entity.pdbx_description
1 polymer ?
#
loop_
_entity_poly.entity_id
_entity_poly.type
_entity_poly.pdbx_seq_one_letter_code
_entity_poly.pdbx_strand_id
1 'polypeptide(L)'
;MEILLAIFGVGLLASLVGGGSGDTLANEEPDLTDEGTPGPDTLPGTFLDDVIFGRAGDDLINGDVGNDFLDGNADNDQVFGDVGDDSLFGGDGDDTLGGGTGEDFLRGGAGDDVLRGGADDDVLEGALNADTLEGDGGNDTLRGGPGKDFLTGNLGFDELEGGPGDDTLIGLGANFRDAPDTDPDDADRLEGWEGADFIVMGAGDDVWGEFVTTKADGASDTFVSGIWASGNPPTVHDFDPLVDQLVLYYDPAVLTDPTVTVTPIDIGGETTFQVGLDGDVLMLVELGTTGGVVAPTDVDLRTPSLAPTV
;
A
#
# COMPACT_ATOMS: atom_id res chain seq x y z
N MET A 1 -26.62 5.47 27.33
CA MET A 1 -25.93 6.27 28.36
C MET A 1 -25.28 5.23 29.26
N GLU A 2 -23.94 5.24 29.37
CA GLU A 2 -23.04 4.15 29.82
C GLU A 2 -22.31 3.41 28.66
N ILE A 3 -21.60 4.15 27.78
CA ILE A 3 -20.41 3.69 27.02
C ILE A 3 -19.53 4.93 26.79
N LEU A 4 -18.90 5.47 27.83
CA LEU A 4 -17.93 6.58 27.69
C LEU A 4 -16.91 6.62 28.85
N LEU A 5 -16.52 5.47 29.40
CA LEU A 5 -15.62 5.43 30.56
C LEU A 5 -14.65 4.23 30.56
N ALA A 6 -14.11 3.89 29.38
CA ALA A 6 -13.03 2.90 29.27
C ALA A 6 -11.82 3.38 28.42
N ILE A 7 -11.88 4.57 27.80
CA ILE A 7 -10.75 5.16 27.06
C ILE A 7 -10.02 6.25 27.89
N PHE A 8 -10.63 6.77 28.96
CA PHE A 8 -9.97 7.70 29.89
C PHE A 8 -9.31 6.97 31.08
N GLY A 9 -8.52 5.93 30.78
CA GLY A 9 -7.71 5.22 31.78
C GLY A 9 -6.36 5.88 32.09
N VAL A 10 -5.90 6.82 31.25
CA VAL A 10 -4.58 7.47 31.41
C VAL A 10 -4.68 9.00 31.50
N GLY A 11 -5.81 9.61 31.09
CA GLY A 11 -5.95 11.07 30.97
C GLY A 11 -6.28 11.87 32.24
N LEU A 12 -5.76 11.53 33.43
CA LEU A 12 -5.92 12.42 34.60
C LEU A 12 -4.76 12.36 35.61
N LEU A 13 -3.52 12.54 35.13
CA LEU A 13 -2.41 12.98 36.00
C LEU A 13 -1.39 13.93 35.36
N ALA A 14 -1.56 14.34 34.10
CA ALA A 14 -0.76 15.42 33.50
C ALA A 14 -1.56 16.73 33.42
N SER A 15 -1.76 17.37 34.59
CA SER A 15 -2.20 18.76 34.66
C SER A 15 -1.33 19.52 35.66
N LEU A 16 -0.01 19.43 35.48
CA LEU A 16 1.02 20.33 36.03
C LEU A 16 2.36 19.81 35.48
N VAL A 17 2.83 20.18 34.30
CA VAL A 17 3.58 21.42 34.03
C VAL A 17 3.74 21.47 32.50
N GLY A 18 3.13 22.45 31.83
CA GLY A 18 3.49 22.74 30.45
C GLY A 18 4.82 23.49 30.40
N GLY A 19 5.75 22.96 29.60
CA GLY A 19 6.68 23.68 28.73
C GLY A 19 7.64 24.67 29.38
N GLY A 20 8.93 24.30 29.37
CA GLY A 20 10.00 25.28 29.22
C GLY A 20 11.26 25.01 30.03
N SER A 21 12.35 24.90 29.27
CA SER A 21 13.76 25.03 29.66
C SER A 21 14.42 23.83 30.30
N GLY A 22 15.54 23.42 29.69
CA GLY A 22 16.42 22.38 30.19
C GLY A 22 16.68 22.51 31.68
N ASP A 23 16.27 21.49 32.42
CA ASP A 23 16.63 21.31 33.82
C ASP A 23 17.40 20.01 33.97
N THR A 24 18.69 20.18 34.26
CA THR A 24 19.63 19.12 34.59
C THR A 24 19.33 18.59 35.99
N LEU A 25 18.34 17.70 36.13
CA LEU A 25 18.14 16.92 37.34
C LEU A 25 17.97 15.44 36.97
N ALA A 26 19.09 14.72 37.04
CA ALA A 26 19.13 13.27 36.92
C ALA A 26 18.31 12.63 38.05
N ASN A 27 17.04 12.28 37.76
CA ASN A 27 16.14 11.33 38.43
C ASN A 27 14.64 11.64 38.19
N GLU A 28 14.27 12.48 37.22
CA GLU A 28 12.90 12.45 36.70
C GLU A 28 12.73 11.11 35.96
N GLU A 29 11.62 10.40 36.21
CA GLU A 29 11.19 9.31 35.33
C GLU A 29 11.12 9.91 33.90
N PRO A 30 11.54 9.17 32.86
CA PRO A 30 11.42 9.66 31.48
C PRO A 30 10.00 10.15 31.24
N ASP A 31 9.87 11.36 30.69
CA ASP A 31 8.57 11.94 30.38
C ASP A 31 8.03 11.22 29.16
N LEU A 32 7.10 10.28 29.38
CA LEU A 32 6.48 9.47 28.33
C LEU A 32 5.42 10.26 27.54
N THR A 33 5.32 11.57 27.76
CA THR A 33 4.42 12.44 27.02
C THR A 33 5.12 13.73 26.67
N ASP A 34 5.39 13.95 25.38
CA ASP A 34 5.96 15.19 24.88
C ASP A 34 4.98 15.94 23.96
N GLU A 35 5.07 17.27 23.97
CA GLU A 35 4.13 18.15 23.29
C GLU A 35 4.88 19.33 22.67
N GLY A 36 4.79 19.46 21.35
CA GLY A 36 5.37 20.54 20.58
C GLY A 36 4.74 21.92 20.84
N THR A 37 5.35 22.88 20.17
CA THR A 37 4.95 24.28 20.10
C THR A 37 4.23 24.55 18.78
N PRO A 38 3.70 25.76 18.55
CA PRO A 38 3.08 26.11 17.27
C PRO A 38 4.08 26.41 16.12
N GLY A 39 5.30 25.89 16.18
CA GLY A 39 6.28 26.05 15.12
C GLY A 39 7.25 24.87 15.13
N PRO A 40 8.13 24.76 14.10
CA PRO A 40 8.91 23.55 13.88
C PRO A 40 9.71 23.08 15.10
N ASP A 41 9.41 21.88 15.55
CA ASP A 41 10.04 21.22 16.68
C ASP A 41 10.79 19.94 16.29
N THR A 42 11.59 19.45 17.21
CA THR A 42 12.22 18.12 17.12
C THR A 42 11.95 17.42 18.44
N LEU A 43 11.12 16.38 18.37
CA LEU A 43 10.53 15.70 19.51
C LEU A 43 11.03 14.24 19.53
N PRO A 44 12.17 13.97 20.21
CA PRO A 44 12.69 12.62 20.35
C PRO A 44 12.03 11.90 21.53
N GLY A 45 11.63 10.66 21.28
CA GLY A 45 11.18 9.70 22.27
C GLY A 45 12.33 9.09 23.07
N THR A 46 12.03 7.97 23.69
CA THR A 46 12.85 7.29 24.67
C THR A 46 12.96 5.80 24.30
N PHE A 47 13.21 4.94 25.29
CA PHE A 47 13.30 3.48 25.05
C PHE A 47 12.07 2.75 25.61
N LEU A 48 11.00 3.50 25.85
CA LEU A 48 9.75 3.10 26.47
C LEU A 48 8.61 3.63 25.60
N ASP A 49 7.43 3.04 25.77
CA ASP A 49 6.20 3.51 25.13
C ASP A 49 5.93 5.01 25.41
N ASP A 50 6.05 5.83 24.38
CA ASP A 50 5.92 7.28 24.40
C ASP A 50 4.62 7.76 23.74
N VAL A 51 4.19 8.98 24.11
CA VAL A 51 3.05 9.67 23.50
C VAL A 51 3.48 11.07 23.10
N ILE A 52 3.62 11.34 21.80
CA ILE A 52 4.17 12.61 21.32
C ILE A 52 3.18 13.31 20.38
N PHE A 53 2.96 14.60 20.62
CA PHE A 53 2.12 15.46 19.78
C PHE A 53 2.92 16.65 19.22
N GLY A 54 3.03 16.78 17.90
CA GLY A 54 3.71 17.89 17.21
C GLY A 54 2.96 19.22 17.33
N ARG A 55 1.66 19.18 17.01
CA ARG A 55 0.67 20.26 17.04
C ARG A 55 0.62 21.11 15.78
N ALA A 56 1.56 22.00 15.57
CA ALA A 56 1.50 22.90 14.42
C ALA A 56 2.90 23.34 14.04
N GLY A 57 3.11 23.49 12.74
CA GLY A 57 4.41 23.71 12.14
C GLY A 57 5.10 22.40 11.82
N ASP A 58 5.95 22.44 10.78
CA ASP A 58 6.64 21.27 10.26
C ASP A 58 7.57 20.60 11.30
N ASP A 59 7.10 19.51 11.91
CA ASP A 59 7.76 18.84 13.03
C ASP A 59 8.58 17.62 12.61
N LEU A 60 9.56 17.26 13.44
CA LEU A 60 10.28 15.99 13.37
C LEU A 60 10.05 15.21 14.66
N ILE A 61 9.30 14.12 14.57
CA ILE A 61 8.92 13.25 15.68
C ILE A 61 9.58 11.88 15.49
N ASN A 62 10.15 11.33 16.56
CA ASN A 62 10.81 10.01 16.55
C ASN A 62 10.48 9.25 17.84
N GLY A 63 9.96 8.03 17.75
CA GLY A 63 9.62 7.16 18.90
C GLY A 63 10.82 6.46 19.53
N ASP A 64 11.81 6.09 18.71
CA ASP A 64 13.03 5.33 19.06
C ASP A 64 12.71 3.86 19.40
N VAL A 65 12.54 3.49 20.66
CA VAL A 65 12.17 2.10 21.01
C VAL A 65 10.98 2.14 21.92
N GLY A 66 9.95 1.34 21.64
CA GLY A 66 8.74 1.32 22.43
C GLY A 66 7.55 1.00 21.54
N ASN A 67 6.37 0.86 22.14
CA ASN A 67 5.15 0.89 21.36
C ASN A 67 4.55 2.29 21.50
N ASP A 68 4.84 3.15 20.53
CA ASP A 68 4.70 4.60 20.63
C ASP A 68 3.41 5.09 19.97
N PHE A 69 2.90 6.21 20.47
CA PHE A 69 1.80 6.96 19.85
C PHE A 69 2.32 8.33 19.42
N LEU A 70 2.35 8.58 18.11
CA LEU A 70 2.95 9.78 17.52
C LEU A 70 1.94 10.49 16.61
N ASP A 71 1.69 11.78 16.83
CA ASP A 71 0.71 12.59 16.09
C ASP A 71 1.32 13.94 15.70
N GLY A 72 1.60 14.12 14.40
CA GLY A 72 2.16 15.36 13.82
C GLY A 72 1.18 16.54 13.93
N ASN A 73 -0.08 16.24 13.62
CA ASN A 73 -1.27 17.07 13.74
C ASN A 73 -1.50 18.03 12.57
N ALA A 74 -0.68 19.06 12.39
CA ALA A 74 -0.94 20.07 11.37
C ALA A 74 0.35 20.65 10.81
N ASP A 75 0.28 21.03 9.53
CA ASP A 75 1.43 21.35 8.70
C ASP A 75 2.24 20.08 8.35
N ASN A 76 3.40 20.21 7.70
CA ASN A 76 4.03 19.07 7.03
C ASN A 76 5.06 18.40 7.94
N ASP A 77 4.73 17.21 8.44
CA ASP A 77 5.45 16.54 9.51
C ASP A 77 6.28 15.35 9.02
N GLN A 78 7.33 15.03 9.78
CA GLN A 78 8.09 13.79 9.66
C GLN A 78 7.94 12.99 10.95
N VAL A 79 7.29 11.83 10.88
CA VAL A 79 6.94 11.01 12.04
C VAL A 79 7.52 9.61 11.88
N PHE A 80 8.37 9.18 12.81
CA PHE A 80 9.06 7.88 12.75
C PHE A 80 8.85 7.08 14.04
N GLY A 81 8.35 5.84 13.94
CA GLY A 81 8.18 4.92 15.08
C GLY A 81 9.50 4.28 15.52
N ASP A 82 10.28 3.85 14.54
CA ASP A 82 11.54 3.09 14.67
C ASP A 82 11.34 1.64 15.14
N VAL A 83 11.35 1.33 16.44
CA VAL A 83 11.33 -0.06 16.92
C VAL A 83 10.21 -0.31 17.91
N GLY A 84 9.25 -1.14 17.50
CA GLY A 84 8.15 -1.66 18.30
C GLY A 84 6.85 -1.55 17.51
N ASP A 85 5.72 -1.81 18.15
CA ASP A 85 4.42 -1.73 17.47
C ASP A 85 3.83 -0.33 17.69
N ASP A 86 3.97 0.54 16.69
CA ASP A 86 3.73 1.96 16.80
C ASP A 86 2.39 2.40 16.16
N SER A 87 1.90 3.56 16.57
CA SER A 87 0.71 4.21 16.00
C SER A 87 1.04 5.64 15.59
N LEU A 88 1.16 5.86 14.28
CA LEU A 88 1.63 7.09 13.67
C LEU A 88 0.49 7.81 12.93
N PHE A 89 0.34 9.10 13.18
CA PHE A 89 -0.62 9.98 12.52
C PHE A 89 0.10 11.22 11.97
N GLY A 90 -0.05 11.49 10.68
CA GLY A 90 0.45 12.71 10.03
C GLY A 90 -0.42 13.91 10.41
N GLY A 91 -1.67 13.90 9.97
CA GLY A 91 -2.65 14.93 10.30
C GLY A 91 -3.10 15.72 9.07
N ASP A 92 -3.10 17.04 9.18
CA ASP A 92 -3.31 17.96 8.05
C ASP A 92 -1.93 18.39 7.50
N GLY A 93 -1.58 18.08 6.26
CA GLY A 93 -0.25 18.43 5.72
C GLY A 93 0.21 17.42 4.69
N ASP A 94 1.31 17.72 3.99
CA ASP A 94 1.99 16.70 3.20
C ASP A 94 3.03 16.03 4.12
N ASP A 95 2.70 14.88 4.69
CA ASP A 95 3.44 14.24 5.77
C ASP A 95 4.34 13.10 5.27
N THR A 96 5.34 12.74 6.08
CA THR A 96 6.19 11.56 5.86
C THR A 96 6.19 10.70 7.12
N LEU A 97 5.68 9.48 7.01
CA LEU A 97 5.55 8.52 8.10
C LEU A 97 6.41 7.29 7.82
N GLY A 98 7.12 6.80 8.84
CA GLY A 98 7.86 5.55 8.79
C GLY A 98 7.66 4.72 10.06
N GLY A 99 7.10 3.51 9.93
CA GLY A 99 6.88 2.58 11.05
C GLY A 99 8.21 2.06 11.60
N GLY A 100 8.92 1.28 10.79
CA GLY A 100 10.26 0.80 11.11
C GLY A 100 10.27 -0.71 11.26
N THR A 101 10.40 -1.22 12.48
CA THR A 101 10.27 -2.66 12.75
C THR A 101 9.22 -2.90 13.81
N GLY A 102 8.30 -3.83 13.56
CA GLY A 102 7.18 -4.13 14.45
C GLY A 102 5.88 -4.15 13.65
N GLU A 103 4.75 -4.45 14.29
CA GLU A 103 3.45 -4.38 13.61
C GLU A 103 2.89 -2.95 13.75
N ASP A 104 3.10 -2.10 12.75
CA ASP A 104 2.81 -0.66 12.83
C ASP A 104 1.44 -0.28 12.23
N PHE A 105 0.86 0.80 12.77
CA PHE A 105 -0.30 1.47 12.18
C PHE A 105 0.07 2.90 11.76
N LEU A 106 -0.02 3.20 10.47
CA LEU A 106 0.30 4.51 9.90
C LEU A 106 -0.94 5.11 9.23
N ARG A 107 -1.18 6.40 9.50
CA ARG A 107 -2.26 7.15 8.86
C ARG A 107 -1.80 8.55 8.46
N GLY A 108 -1.76 8.82 7.15
CA GLY A 108 -1.35 10.12 6.57
C GLY A 108 -2.31 11.23 6.99
N GLY A 109 -3.54 11.19 6.47
CA GLY A 109 -4.59 12.10 6.89
C GLY A 109 -5.11 12.94 5.74
N ALA A 110 -4.71 14.21 5.68
CA ALA A 110 -5.14 15.11 4.62
C ALA A 110 -3.94 15.83 4.02
N GLY A 111 -3.65 15.55 2.76
CA GLY A 111 -2.54 16.12 2.01
C GLY A 111 -1.88 15.02 1.19
N ASP A 112 -0.82 15.34 0.45
CA ASP A 112 -0.17 14.32 -0.38
C ASP A 112 0.91 13.62 0.48
N ASP A 113 0.56 12.47 1.08
CA ASP A 113 1.38 11.84 2.12
C ASP A 113 2.32 10.74 1.59
N VAL A 114 3.40 10.47 2.34
CA VAL A 114 4.32 9.35 2.09
C VAL A 114 4.40 8.45 3.32
N LEU A 115 3.93 7.21 3.19
CA LEU A 115 3.90 6.22 4.27
C LEU A 115 4.79 5.02 3.91
N ARG A 116 5.62 4.60 4.85
CA ARG A 116 6.44 3.38 4.76
C ARG A 116 6.24 2.52 6.01
N GLY A 117 5.74 1.30 5.85
CA GLY A 117 5.53 0.34 6.94
C GLY A 117 6.87 -0.08 7.53
N GLY A 118 7.62 -0.85 6.76
CA GLY A 118 8.98 -1.25 7.11
C GLY A 118 9.12 -2.75 7.16
N ALA A 119 9.37 -3.31 8.33
CA ALA A 119 9.48 -4.75 8.50
C ALA A 119 8.39 -5.25 9.45
N ASP A 120 7.94 -6.48 9.19
CA ASP A 120 6.82 -7.13 9.86
C ASP A 120 5.45 -6.63 9.32
N ASP A 121 4.33 -7.12 9.86
CA ASP A 121 3.01 -6.96 9.22
C ASP A 121 2.36 -5.60 9.58
N ASP A 122 2.25 -4.68 8.61
CA ASP A 122 1.85 -3.29 8.83
C ASP A 122 0.45 -2.93 8.28
N VAL A 123 -0.12 -1.84 8.79
CA VAL A 123 -1.37 -1.23 8.27
C VAL A 123 -1.14 0.24 7.92
N LEU A 124 -1.29 0.57 6.64
CA LEU A 124 -1.09 1.92 6.10
C LEU A 124 -2.40 2.48 5.52
N GLU A 125 -2.77 3.70 5.94
CA GLU A 125 -3.92 4.46 5.43
C GLU A 125 -3.46 5.84 4.93
N GLY A 126 -3.48 6.09 3.62
CA GLY A 126 -3.19 7.43 3.05
C GLY A 126 -4.26 8.45 3.42
N ALA A 127 -5.51 8.05 3.24
CA ALA A 127 -6.73 8.80 3.49
C ALA A 127 -7.11 9.78 2.38
N LEU A 128 -6.92 11.09 2.53
CA LEU A 128 -7.39 12.06 1.53
C LEU A 128 -6.24 12.58 0.69
N ASN A 129 -6.50 12.75 -0.61
CA ASN A 129 -5.57 13.27 -1.61
C ASN A 129 -4.64 12.18 -2.17
N ALA A 130 -3.50 12.55 -2.75
CA ALA A 130 -2.69 11.65 -3.55
C ALA A 130 -1.51 11.14 -2.73
N ASP A 131 -1.60 9.89 -2.31
CA ASP A 131 -0.69 9.30 -1.33
C ASP A 131 0.28 8.29 -1.96
N THR A 132 1.43 8.11 -1.32
CA THR A 132 2.41 7.08 -1.65
C THR A 132 2.59 6.14 -0.47
N LEU A 133 2.20 4.87 -0.62
CA LEU A 133 2.26 3.85 0.42
C LEU A 133 3.20 2.71 0.00
N GLU A 134 4.10 2.33 0.91
CA GLU A 134 5.08 1.26 0.72
C GLU A 134 5.06 0.31 1.93
N GLY A 135 4.66 -0.94 1.74
CA GLY A 135 4.63 -1.96 2.80
C GLY A 135 6.03 -2.39 3.24
N ASP A 136 6.92 -2.55 2.26
CA ASP A 136 8.31 -3.03 2.40
C ASP A 136 8.42 -4.54 2.64
N GLY A 137 8.25 -5.05 3.85
CA GLY A 137 8.40 -6.47 4.10
C GLY A 137 7.55 -6.97 5.24
N GLY A 138 6.56 -7.79 4.95
CA GLY A 138 5.51 -8.12 5.89
C GLY A 138 4.31 -8.66 5.14
N ASN A 139 3.23 -8.98 5.83
CA ASN A 139 1.93 -9.15 5.19
C ASN A 139 1.11 -7.90 5.46
N ASP A 140 1.24 -6.93 4.57
CA ASP A 140 0.82 -5.56 4.83
C ASP A 140 -0.62 -5.32 4.33
N THR A 141 -1.29 -4.33 4.94
CA THR A 141 -2.57 -3.81 4.44
C THR A 141 -2.42 -2.34 4.09
N LEU A 142 -2.47 -2.02 2.80
CA LEU A 142 -2.33 -0.68 2.26
C LEU A 142 -3.68 -0.18 1.74
N ARG A 143 -4.10 1.00 2.19
CA ARG A 143 -5.35 1.66 1.78
C ARG A 143 -5.05 3.09 1.35
N GLY A 144 -5.15 3.40 0.06
CA GLY A 144 -4.96 4.74 -0.49
C GLY A 144 -6.04 5.69 0.01
N GLY A 145 -7.30 5.40 -0.34
CA GLY A 145 -8.45 6.24 -0.01
C GLY A 145 -8.90 7.06 -1.22
N PRO A 146 -9.61 8.18 -1.01
CA PRO A 146 -9.96 9.05 -2.13
C PRO A 146 -8.76 9.84 -2.63
N GLY A 147 -8.34 9.61 -3.87
CA GLY A 147 -7.02 10.08 -4.26
C GLY A 147 -6.59 9.78 -5.68
N LYS A 148 -5.29 9.96 -5.89
CA LYS A 148 -4.58 9.27 -6.96
C LYS A 148 -3.36 8.69 -6.27
N ASP A 149 -3.48 7.44 -5.91
CA ASP A 149 -2.59 6.83 -4.95
C ASP A 149 -1.60 5.89 -5.63
N PHE A 150 -0.44 5.75 -5.01
CA PHE A 150 0.61 4.84 -5.45
C PHE A 150 0.92 3.88 -4.32
N LEU A 151 0.51 2.62 -4.47
CA LEU A 151 0.66 1.57 -3.47
C LEU A 151 1.65 0.52 -3.96
N THR A 152 2.64 0.21 -3.14
CA THR A 152 3.57 -0.90 -3.37
C THR A 152 3.62 -1.79 -2.14
N GLY A 153 3.21 -3.05 -2.26
CA GLY A 153 3.27 -4.02 -1.16
C GLY A 153 4.71 -4.39 -0.81
N ASN A 154 5.45 -4.80 -1.84
CA ASN A 154 6.80 -5.35 -1.79
C ASN A 154 6.86 -6.83 -1.41
N LEU A 155 7.50 -7.20 -0.29
CA LEU A 155 7.71 -8.60 0.09
C LEU A 155 6.64 -9.05 1.09
N GLY A 156 6.14 -10.26 0.91
CA GLY A 156 5.13 -10.92 1.74
C GLY A 156 3.71 -10.75 1.20
N PHE A 157 2.71 -11.30 1.90
CA PHE A 157 1.35 -11.43 1.38
C PHE A 157 0.52 -10.17 1.66
N ASP A 158 0.42 -9.28 0.69
CA ASP A 158 -0.15 -7.95 0.90
C ASP A 158 -1.62 -7.82 0.44
N GLU A 159 -2.34 -6.88 1.06
CA GLU A 159 -3.66 -6.39 0.65
C GLU A 159 -3.56 -4.91 0.28
N LEU A 160 -3.72 -4.58 -1.00
CA LEU A 160 -3.66 -3.21 -1.54
C LEU A 160 -5.06 -2.79 -2.01
N GLU A 161 -5.56 -1.69 -1.45
CA GLU A 161 -6.83 -1.05 -1.81
C GLU A 161 -6.55 0.39 -2.26
N GLY A 162 -6.75 0.70 -3.56
CA GLY A 162 -6.61 2.04 -4.11
C GLY A 162 -7.67 2.98 -3.52
N GLY A 163 -8.94 2.72 -3.84
CA GLY A 163 -10.07 3.52 -3.37
C GLY A 163 -10.64 4.36 -4.51
N PRO A 164 -11.41 5.43 -4.23
CA PRO A 164 -11.88 6.29 -5.31
C PRO A 164 -10.72 7.11 -5.89
N GLY A 165 -10.26 6.80 -7.09
CA GLY A 165 -9.07 7.41 -7.66
C GLY A 165 -8.61 6.77 -8.97
N ASP A 166 -7.70 7.43 -9.68
CA ASP A 166 -6.96 6.77 -10.76
C ASP A 166 -5.65 6.26 -10.16
N ASP A 167 -5.67 5.06 -9.57
CA ASP A 167 -4.61 4.59 -8.68
C ASP A 167 -3.58 3.71 -9.39
N THR A 168 -2.47 3.46 -8.72
CA THR A 168 -1.42 2.55 -9.18
C THR A 168 -1.06 1.58 -8.07
N LEU A 169 -1.34 0.30 -8.29
CA LEU A 169 -1.09 -0.77 -7.31
C LEU A 169 -0.02 -1.73 -7.86
N ILE A 170 1.01 -1.99 -7.06
CA ILE A 170 2.13 -2.86 -7.40
C ILE A 170 2.36 -3.86 -6.26
N GLY A 171 2.00 -5.13 -6.49
CA GLY A 171 2.27 -6.22 -5.55
C GLY A 171 3.60 -6.92 -5.82
N LEU A 172 4.71 -6.19 -5.89
CA LEU A 172 6.02 -6.78 -6.24
C LEU A 172 7.15 -6.23 -5.38
N GLY A 173 7.94 -7.10 -4.75
CA GLY A 173 9.12 -6.78 -3.95
C GLY A 173 10.39 -6.35 -4.71
N ALA A 174 10.36 -6.27 -6.04
CA ALA A 174 11.54 -5.91 -6.84
C ALA A 174 11.24 -5.13 -8.14
N ASN A 175 12.26 -4.41 -8.61
CA ASN A 175 12.24 -3.73 -9.92
C ASN A 175 11.77 -4.70 -11.02
N PHE A 176 10.86 -4.24 -11.89
CA PHE A 176 10.30 -4.95 -13.05
C PHE A 176 11.31 -5.69 -13.97
N ARG A 177 12.61 -5.37 -13.86
CA ARG A 177 13.70 -5.96 -14.66
C ARG A 177 14.46 -7.09 -13.96
N ASP A 178 14.42 -7.16 -12.63
CA ASP A 178 15.25 -8.03 -11.80
C ASP A 178 14.39 -8.98 -10.94
N ALA A 179 13.19 -9.34 -11.42
CA ALA A 179 12.31 -10.32 -10.81
C ALA A 179 12.53 -11.79 -11.30
N PRO A 180 13.73 -12.39 -11.30
CA PRO A 180 13.84 -13.83 -11.33
C PRO A 180 14.17 -14.38 -9.93
N ASP A 181 13.28 -15.25 -9.44
CA ASP A 181 13.68 -16.54 -8.85
C ASP A 181 14.25 -16.55 -7.42
N THR A 182 13.82 -15.63 -6.54
CA THR A 182 13.92 -15.86 -5.08
C THR A 182 12.69 -15.48 -4.28
N ASP A 183 11.62 -15.07 -4.95
CA ASP A 183 10.39 -14.60 -4.33
C ASP A 183 9.46 -15.80 -4.07
N PRO A 184 9.21 -16.20 -2.80
CA PRO A 184 8.39 -17.36 -2.49
C PRO A 184 6.89 -17.03 -2.56
N ASP A 185 6.38 -16.78 -3.78
CA ASP A 185 4.95 -16.70 -4.13
C ASP A 185 4.11 -15.88 -3.11
N ASP A 186 4.23 -14.55 -3.19
CA ASP A 186 3.48 -13.61 -2.38
C ASP A 186 2.11 -13.35 -3.06
N ALA A 187 1.10 -14.11 -2.65
CA ALA A 187 -0.26 -14.13 -3.20
C ALA A 187 -1.05 -12.84 -2.87
N ASP A 188 -0.56 -11.72 -3.37
CA ASP A 188 -1.11 -10.39 -3.09
C ASP A 188 -2.53 -10.23 -3.57
N ARG A 189 -3.26 -9.35 -2.88
CA ARG A 189 -4.63 -8.96 -3.20
C ARG A 189 -4.68 -7.50 -3.56
N LEU A 190 -5.10 -7.22 -4.78
CA LEU A 190 -5.14 -5.85 -5.30
C LEU A 190 -6.59 -5.50 -5.65
N GLU A 191 -7.07 -4.35 -5.17
CA GLU A 191 -8.40 -3.83 -5.47
C GLU A 191 -8.33 -2.33 -5.75
N GLY A 192 -8.66 -1.93 -6.98
CA GLY A 192 -8.55 -0.54 -7.44
C GLY A 192 -9.72 0.36 -7.02
N TRP A 193 -10.95 -0.20 -7.02
CA TRP A 193 -12.23 0.48 -6.76
C TRP A 193 -12.76 1.36 -7.90
N GLU A 194 -12.96 2.67 -7.66
CA GLU A 194 -13.60 3.58 -8.62
C GLU A 194 -12.53 4.42 -9.31
N GLY A 195 -12.42 4.33 -10.64
CA GLY A 195 -11.49 5.14 -11.43
C GLY A 195 -10.62 4.28 -12.34
N ALA A 196 -9.74 4.91 -13.12
CA ALA A 196 -8.94 4.18 -14.11
C ALA A 196 -7.61 3.72 -13.50
N ASP A 197 -7.59 2.48 -13.03
CA ASP A 197 -6.48 1.97 -12.24
C ASP A 197 -5.40 1.30 -13.08
N PHE A 198 -4.16 1.35 -12.57
CA PHE A 198 -3.02 0.66 -13.16
C PHE A 198 -2.48 -0.38 -12.18
N ILE A 199 -2.71 -1.65 -12.49
CA ILE A 199 -2.45 -2.75 -11.58
C ILE A 199 -1.37 -3.66 -12.14
N VAL A 200 -0.28 -3.78 -11.38
CA VAL A 200 0.85 -4.67 -11.67
C VAL A 200 0.82 -5.80 -10.64
N MET A 201 0.26 -6.93 -11.04
CA MET A 201 0.09 -8.10 -10.15
C MET A 201 1.42 -8.80 -9.87
N GLY A 202 2.32 -8.88 -10.87
CA GLY A 202 3.60 -9.56 -10.67
C GLY A 202 3.62 -11.01 -11.14
N ALA A 203 4.42 -11.83 -10.47
CA ALA A 203 4.54 -13.25 -10.74
C ALA A 203 4.11 -14.01 -9.48
N GLY A 204 3.13 -14.90 -9.60
CA GLY A 204 2.57 -15.56 -8.41
C GLY A 204 1.09 -15.86 -8.62
N ASP A 205 0.43 -16.34 -7.57
CA ASP A 205 -1.01 -16.54 -7.50
C ASP A 205 -1.77 -15.29 -7.03
N ASP A 206 -1.21 -14.11 -7.31
CA ASP A 206 -1.79 -12.79 -7.06
C ASP A 206 -3.22 -12.71 -7.63
N VAL A 207 -4.09 -12.02 -6.90
CA VAL A 207 -5.50 -11.93 -7.23
C VAL A 207 -5.93 -10.46 -7.28
N TRP A 208 -6.48 -10.06 -8.43
CA TRP A 208 -7.23 -8.82 -8.55
C TRP A 208 -8.74 -9.07 -8.59
N GLY A 209 -9.48 -8.23 -7.85
CA GLY A 209 -10.94 -8.09 -7.96
C GLY A 209 -11.72 -8.32 -6.66
N GLU A 210 -13.04 -8.10 -6.74
CA GLU A 210 -14.00 -7.86 -5.64
C GLU A 210 -13.89 -8.81 -4.42
N PHE A 211 -13.32 -8.32 -3.31
CA PHE A 211 -13.35 -9.03 -2.01
C PHE A 211 -14.62 -8.70 -1.21
N VAL A 212 -15.31 -7.58 -1.50
CA VAL A 212 -16.52 -7.11 -0.79
C VAL A 212 -17.58 -6.46 -1.71
N THR A 213 -18.40 -7.27 -2.40
CA THR A 213 -19.79 -7.01 -2.89
C THR A 213 -20.21 -5.69 -3.57
N THR A 214 -19.29 -4.78 -3.91
CA THR A 214 -19.57 -3.76 -4.93
C THR A 214 -18.74 -4.01 -6.17
N LYS A 215 -19.48 -4.33 -7.23
CA LYS A 215 -19.10 -4.34 -8.65
C LYS A 215 -17.87 -3.48 -8.94
N ALA A 216 -16.87 -4.04 -9.64
CA ALA A 216 -15.85 -3.22 -10.29
C ALA A 216 -16.61 -2.13 -11.07
N ASP A 217 -16.20 -0.88 -10.86
CA ASP A 217 -16.90 0.19 -11.54
C ASP A 217 -16.65 0.05 -13.05
N GLY A 218 -17.45 0.72 -13.87
CA GLY A 218 -17.28 0.60 -15.33
C GLY A 218 -16.11 1.42 -15.87
N ALA A 219 -15.08 1.70 -15.07
CA ALA A 219 -13.91 2.47 -15.50
C ALA A 219 -12.97 1.62 -16.36
N SER A 220 -11.89 2.25 -16.84
CA SER A 220 -11.00 1.64 -17.83
C SER A 220 -9.70 1.22 -17.16
N ASP A 221 -9.69 0.05 -16.55
CA ASP A 221 -8.55 -0.44 -15.78
C ASP A 221 -7.49 -1.05 -16.68
N THR A 222 -6.25 -1.04 -16.22
CA THR A 222 -5.11 -1.64 -16.92
C THR A 222 -4.44 -2.70 -16.05
N PHE A 223 -4.56 -3.96 -16.48
CA PHE A 223 -3.93 -5.10 -15.83
C PHE A 223 -2.63 -5.47 -16.52
N VAL A 224 -1.54 -5.54 -15.76
CA VAL A 224 -0.20 -5.81 -16.27
C VAL A 224 0.35 -7.12 -15.73
N SER A 225 0.79 -8.00 -16.63
CA SER A 225 1.58 -9.21 -16.31
C SER A 225 2.76 -9.36 -17.29
N GLY A 226 3.73 -10.23 -16.97
CA GLY A 226 4.95 -10.44 -17.75
C GLY A 226 5.30 -11.91 -17.98
N ILE A 227 6.29 -12.18 -18.84
CA ILE A 227 6.83 -13.54 -19.06
C ILE A 227 7.74 -13.94 -17.89
N TRP A 228 7.16 -14.23 -16.73
CA TRP A 228 7.94 -14.73 -15.59
C TRP A 228 7.29 -15.94 -14.91
N ALA A 229 6.21 -16.48 -15.48
CA ALA A 229 5.51 -17.62 -14.91
C ALA A 229 6.23 -18.97 -15.16
N SER A 230 7.11 -19.36 -14.25
CA SER A 230 7.19 -20.77 -13.87
C SER A 230 6.46 -20.97 -12.55
N GLY A 231 5.12 -20.86 -12.56
CA GLY A 231 4.31 -20.85 -11.33
C GLY A 231 2.80 -20.89 -11.59
N ASN A 232 2.02 -20.57 -10.57
CA ASN A 232 0.61 -20.22 -10.74
C ASN A 232 0.52 -18.85 -11.43
N PRO A 233 -0.37 -18.66 -12.40
CA PRO A 233 -0.60 -17.34 -13.02
C PRO A 233 -1.52 -16.45 -12.15
N PRO A 234 -1.34 -15.12 -12.16
CA PRO A 234 -2.24 -14.19 -11.48
C PRO A 234 -3.64 -14.23 -12.08
N THR A 235 -4.65 -13.90 -11.28
CA THR A 235 -6.07 -13.94 -11.66
C THR A 235 -6.71 -12.56 -11.59
N VAL A 236 -7.39 -12.17 -12.68
CA VAL A 236 -8.21 -10.95 -12.79
C VAL A 236 -9.67 -11.36 -12.74
N HIS A 237 -10.42 -10.90 -11.73
CA HIS A 237 -11.87 -11.09 -11.61
C HIS A 237 -12.66 -9.86 -12.10
N ASP A 238 -13.88 -10.04 -12.62
CA ASP A 238 -14.77 -8.95 -13.09
C ASP A 238 -14.26 -8.11 -14.29
N PHE A 239 -13.36 -8.67 -15.12
CA PHE A 239 -12.84 -7.98 -16.31
C PHE A 239 -13.95 -7.65 -17.33
N ASP A 240 -14.02 -6.39 -17.78
CA ASP A 240 -14.88 -5.91 -18.86
C ASP A 240 -14.06 -5.56 -20.12
N PRO A 241 -14.10 -6.41 -21.17
CA PRO A 241 -13.31 -6.21 -22.40
C PRO A 241 -13.70 -4.96 -23.22
N LEU A 242 -14.76 -4.23 -22.85
CA LEU A 242 -15.15 -2.99 -23.52
C LEU A 242 -14.46 -1.75 -22.97
N VAL A 243 -13.95 -1.82 -21.73
CA VAL A 243 -13.37 -0.68 -21.02
C VAL A 243 -11.97 -0.99 -20.50
N ASP A 244 -11.72 -2.22 -20.08
CA ASP A 244 -10.45 -2.63 -19.50
C ASP A 244 -9.41 -3.01 -20.55
N GLN A 245 -8.15 -2.94 -20.13
CA GLN A 245 -6.99 -3.29 -20.93
C GLN A 245 -6.16 -4.38 -20.24
N LEU A 246 -5.85 -5.43 -21.00
CA LEU A 246 -4.81 -6.39 -20.61
C LEU A 246 -3.49 -6.00 -21.28
N VAL A 247 -2.42 -5.92 -20.50
CA VAL A 247 -1.07 -5.63 -21.00
C VAL A 247 -0.15 -6.77 -20.60
N LEU A 248 0.52 -7.35 -21.59
CA LEU A 248 1.60 -8.32 -21.34
C LEU A 248 2.94 -7.76 -21.79
N TYR A 249 3.91 -7.80 -20.89
CA TYR A 249 5.31 -7.49 -21.20
C TYR A 249 6.10 -8.73 -21.59
N TYR A 250 6.90 -8.62 -22.64
CA TYR A 250 7.82 -9.67 -23.06
C TYR A 250 9.25 -9.19 -23.27
N ASP A 251 10.24 -10.04 -22.95
CA ASP A 251 11.63 -9.79 -23.31
C ASP A 251 11.89 -10.20 -24.78
N PRO A 252 12.20 -9.25 -25.68
CA PRO A 252 12.51 -9.56 -27.08
C PRO A 252 13.82 -10.34 -27.26
N ALA A 253 14.66 -10.45 -26.23
CA ALA A 253 15.83 -11.33 -26.23
C ALA A 253 15.46 -12.80 -25.99
N VAL A 254 14.31 -13.06 -25.36
CA VAL A 254 13.79 -14.40 -25.05
C VAL A 254 12.79 -14.85 -26.12
N LEU A 255 11.79 -14.01 -26.42
CA LEU A 255 10.77 -14.30 -27.44
C LEU A 255 10.90 -13.36 -28.64
N THR A 256 10.95 -13.93 -29.84
CA THR A 256 10.91 -13.17 -31.09
C THR A 256 9.53 -13.25 -31.72
N ASP A 257 8.80 -12.13 -31.72
CA ASP A 257 7.45 -12.02 -32.29
C ASP A 257 6.45 -13.00 -31.65
N PRO A 258 6.24 -12.91 -30.31
CA PRO A 258 5.41 -13.86 -29.59
C PRO A 258 3.95 -13.80 -30.03
N THR A 259 3.28 -14.95 -30.02
CA THR A 259 1.86 -15.05 -30.34
C THR A 259 1.03 -15.03 -29.06
N VAL A 260 0.08 -14.09 -28.98
CA VAL A 260 -0.94 -14.09 -27.91
C VAL A 260 -1.87 -15.28 -28.10
N THR A 261 -2.05 -16.05 -27.02
CA THR A 261 -3.05 -17.11 -26.94
C THR A 261 -4.09 -16.77 -25.88
N VAL A 262 -5.37 -16.89 -26.23
CA VAL A 262 -6.48 -16.80 -25.28
C VAL A 262 -7.32 -18.06 -25.41
N THR A 263 -7.43 -18.83 -24.34
CA THR A 263 -8.16 -20.11 -24.32
C THR A 263 -9.17 -20.15 -23.19
N PRO A 264 -10.48 -20.32 -23.48
CA PRO A 264 -11.47 -20.50 -22.42
C PRO A 264 -11.32 -21.89 -21.77
N ILE A 265 -11.38 -21.92 -20.45
CA ILE A 265 -11.38 -23.11 -19.60
C ILE A 265 -12.56 -23.03 -18.62
N ASP A 266 -12.94 -24.19 -18.07
CA ASP A 266 -13.96 -24.29 -17.03
C ASP A 266 -13.26 -24.51 -15.69
N ILE A 267 -13.37 -23.53 -14.80
CA ILE A 267 -12.92 -23.62 -13.41
C ILE A 267 -14.16 -23.52 -12.52
N GLY A 268 -14.47 -24.61 -11.82
CA GLY A 268 -15.57 -24.60 -10.84
C GLY A 268 -16.97 -24.40 -11.42
N GLY A 269 -17.16 -24.50 -12.75
CA GLY A 269 -18.43 -24.24 -13.44
C GLY A 269 -18.50 -22.86 -14.09
N GLU A 270 -17.50 -22.00 -13.89
CA GLU A 270 -17.40 -20.67 -14.48
C GLU A 270 -16.39 -20.66 -15.65
N THR A 271 -16.58 -19.74 -16.59
CA THR A 271 -15.68 -19.59 -17.74
C THR A 271 -14.54 -18.66 -17.39
N THR A 272 -13.34 -19.20 -17.26
CA THR A 272 -12.09 -18.46 -17.07
C THR A 272 -11.28 -18.49 -18.38
N PHE A 273 -10.61 -17.42 -18.73
CA PHE A 273 -9.76 -17.33 -19.92
C PHE A 273 -8.29 -17.42 -19.51
N GLN A 274 -7.58 -18.42 -20.04
CA GLN A 274 -6.12 -18.46 -19.97
C GLN A 274 -5.56 -17.52 -21.03
N VAL A 275 -4.89 -16.47 -20.58
CA VAL A 275 -4.19 -15.50 -21.42
C VAL A 275 -2.69 -15.78 -21.32
N GLY A 276 -2.01 -15.84 -22.47
CA GLY A 276 -0.65 -16.34 -22.53
C GLY A 276 0.12 -15.95 -23.79
N LEU A 277 1.41 -16.27 -23.78
CA LEU A 277 2.34 -16.06 -24.90
C LEU A 277 3.00 -17.38 -25.29
N ASP A 278 2.97 -17.72 -26.58
CA ASP A 278 3.62 -18.92 -27.16
C ASP A 278 3.32 -20.27 -26.46
N GLY A 279 2.19 -20.34 -25.74
CA GLY A 279 1.72 -21.53 -25.03
C GLY A 279 1.92 -21.51 -23.51
N ASP A 280 2.64 -20.52 -22.98
CA ASP A 280 2.78 -20.28 -21.54
C ASP A 280 1.62 -19.41 -21.05
N VAL A 281 0.98 -19.81 -19.94
CA VAL A 281 -0.12 -19.06 -19.32
C VAL A 281 0.46 -18.02 -18.39
N LEU A 282 0.10 -16.75 -18.60
CA LEU A 282 0.64 -15.60 -17.86
C LEU A 282 -0.42 -14.90 -17.01
N MET A 283 -1.71 -15.16 -17.28
CA MET A 283 -2.82 -14.57 -16.54
C MET A 283 -4.08 -15.42 -16.72
N LEU A 284 -4.89 -15.53 -15.68
CA LEU A 284 -6.26 -16.01 -15.73
C LEU A 284 -7.20 -14.80 -15.68
N VAL A 285 -8.21 -14.80 -16.53
CA VAL A 285 -9.16 -13.68 -16.61
C VAL A 285 -10.58 -14.22 -16.53
N GLU A 286 -11.33 -13.74 -15.56
CA GLU A 286 -12.76 -14.01 -15.42
C GLU A 286 -13.55 -12.78 -15.83
N LEU A 287 -14.57 -12.99 -16.66
CA LEU A 287 -15.38 -11.90 -17.16
C LEU A 287 -16.36 -11.42 -16.09
N GLY A 288 -16.56 -10.11 -16.10
CA GLY A 288 -17.61 -9.47 -15.31
C GLY A 288 -19.03 -9.72 -15.79
N THR A 289 -19.97 -9.12 -15.06
CA THR A 289 -21.42 -9.29 -15.26
C THR A 289 -21.95 -8.81 -16.62
N THR A 290 -21.18 -7.98 -17.34
CA THR A 290 -21.50 -7.48 -18.68
C THR A 290 -21.43 -8.56 -19.76
N GLY A 291 -20.70 -9.65 -19.52
CA GLY A 291 -20.51 -10.75 -20.45
C GLY A 291 -19.68 -10.36 -21.68
N GLY A 292 -19.08 -11.33 -22.35
CA GLY A 292 -18.18 -11.04 -23.46
C GLY A 292 -17.34 -12.26 -23.86
N VAL A 293 -16.29 -12.01 -24.62
CA VAL A 293 -15.24 -12.99 -24.91
C VAL A 293 -13.93 -12.23 -24.85
N VAL A 294 -12.97 -12.71 -24.06
CA VAL A 294 -11.60 -12.22 -24.14
C VAL A 294 -10.98 -12.77 -25.44
N ALA A 295 -10.51 -11.88 -26.31
CA ALA A 295 -9.87 -12.22 -27.57
C ALA A 295 -8.38 -11.80 -27.54
N PRO A 296 -7.53 -12.42 -28.38
CA PRO A 296 -6.13 -12.00 -28.49
C PRO A 296 -5.92 -10.53 -28.88
N THR A 297 -6.94 -9.86 -29.44
CA THR A 297 -6.91 -8.43 -29.77
C THR A 297 -7.08 -7.51 -28.58
N ASP A 298 -7.54 -8.05 -27.44
CA ASP A 298 -7.80 -7.29 -26.22
C ASP A 298 -6.54 -7.22 -25.34
N VAL A 299 -5.48 -7.93 -25.76
CA VAL A 299 -4.17 -7.98 -25.10
C VAL A 299 -3.19 -7.09 -25.85
N ASP A 300 -2.71 -6.06 -25.17
CA ASP A 300 -1.63 -5.19 -25.65
C ASP A 300 -0.26 -5.77 -25.30
N LEU A 301 0.53 -6.12 -26.31
CA LEU A 301 1.89 -6.62 -26.13
C LEU A 301 2.89 -5.48 -26.11
N ARG A 302 3.60 -5.36 -25.00
CA ARG A 302 4.64 -4.35 -24.81
C ARG A 302 6.00 -5.02 -24.60
N THR A 303 7.06 -4.35 -25.05
CA THR A 303 8.41 -4.69 -24.60
C THR A 303 8.73 -3.76 -23.43
N PRO A 304 9.46 -4.22 -22.39
CA PRO A 304 9.90 -3.33 -21.32
C PRO A 304 10.87 -2.31 -21.94
N SER A 305 10.35 -1.15 -22.34
CA SER A 305 11.21 -0.01 -22.62
C SER A 305 11.90 0.33 -21.32
N LEU A 306 13.20 0.62 -21.38
CA LEU A 306 13.97 1.10 -20.24
C LEU A 306 13.22 2.27 -19.56
N ALA A 307 12.59 1.96 -18.42
CA ALA A 307 11.90 2.82 -17.46
C ALA A 307 10.62 3.56 -17.94
N PRO A 308 9.52 3.54 -17.16
CA PRO A 308 8.67 4.72 -17.07
C PRO A 308 9.58 5.86 -16.58
N THR A 309 9.57 6.99 -17.28
CA THR A 309 10.26 8.18 -16.77
C THR A 309 9.39 8.68 -15.64
N VAL A 310 9.90 8.57 -14.40
CA VAL A 310 9.44 9.31 -13.23
C VAL A 310 9.27 10.78 -13.59
#